data_AF-A0A231VR09-F1
#
_entry.id   AF-A0A231VR09-F1
#
_cell.length_a   1.000
_cell.length_b   1.000
_cell.length_c   1.000
_cell.angle_alpha   90.00
_cell.angle_beta   90.00
_cell.angle_gamma   90.00
#
_symmetry.space_group_name_H-M   'P 1'
#
loop_
_entity.id
_entity.type
_entity.pdbx_description
1 polymer ?
#
loop_
_entity_poly.entity_id
_entity_poly.type
_entity_poly.pdbx_seq_one_letter_code
_entity_poly.pdbx_strand_id
1 'polypeptide(L)'
;LKLKGRNGEKISIINTMGNGQDWVATASSLGGETGSTPRAGAIVSFVGGTHGTPASYGHVAFVEKVYDDGSFLVSETNYGGNPNYTFRKISQADSAISFAYTTK
;
A
#
# COMPACT_ATOMS: atom_id res chain seq x y z
N LEU A 1 -0.47 -13.11 5.60
CA LEU A 1 -1.07 -11.97 4.87
C LEU A 1 -1.54 -12.46 3.51
N LYS A 2 -2.80 -12.19 3.14
CA LYS A 2 -3.37 -12.47 1.81
C LYS A 2 -4.18 -11.26 1.34
N LEU A 3 -4.28 -11.05 0.04
CA LEU A 3 -5.22 -10.07 -0.51
C LEU A 3 -6.65 -10.58 -0.28
N LYS A 4 -7.56 -9.69 0.10
CA LYS A 4 -8.98 -9.99 0.20
C LYS A 4 -9.56 -9.91 -1.22
N GLY A 5 -10.03 -11.00 -1.78
CA GLY A 5 -10.70 -11.01 -3.08
C GLY A 5 -12.07 -10.35 -3.02
N ARG A 6 -12.51 -9.79 -4.15
CA ARG A 6 -13.83 -9.14 -4.29
C ARG A 6 -15.01 -10.09 -4.01
N ASN A 7 -14.80 -11.39 -4.22
CA ASN A 7 -15.75 -12.48 -3.93
C ASN A 7 -15.57 -13.09 -2.53
N GLY A 8 -14.67 -12.54 -1.70
CA GLY A 8 -14.34 -13.06 -0.37
C GLY A 8 -13.23 -14.13 -0.35
N GLU A 9 -12.65 -14.50 -1.50
CA GLU A 9 -11.54 -15.44 -1.55
C GLU A 9 -10.25 -14.85 -0.97
N LYS A 10 -9.29 -15.72 -0.62
CA LYS A 10 -7.96 -15.31 -0.16
C LYS A 10 -6.96 -15.45 -1.30
N ILE A 11 -6.49 -14.32 -1.83
CA ILE A 11 -5.58 -14.29 -2.97
C ILE A 11 -4.13 -14.17 -2.47
N SER A 12 -3.23 -14.97 -3.04
CA SER A 12 -1.80 -14.92 -2.72
C SER A 12 -1.16 -13.65 -3.28
N ILE A 13 -0.31 -13.03 -2.48
CA ILE A 13 0.65 -12.02 -2.97
C ILE A 13 1.76 -12.80 -3.69
N ILE A 14 2.03 -12.43 -4.94
CA ILE A 14 2.97 -13.12 -5.83
C ILE A 14 4.29 -12.36 -5.96
N ASN A 15 5.30 -12.96 -6.59
CA ASN A 15 6.60 -12.32 -6.79
C ASN A 15 6.62 -11.32 -7.97
N THR A 16 5.58 -11.27 -8.79
CA THR A 16 5.45 -10.38 -9.95
C THR A 16 4.48 -9.22 -9.70
N MET A 17 4.47 -8.67 -8.48
CA MET A 17 3.61 -7.53 -8.11
C MET A 17 3.99 -6.20 -8.80
N GLY A 18 5.21 -6.13 -9.36
CA GLY A 18 5.76 -4.92 -9.97
C GLY A 18 6.52 -4.04 -8.98
N ASN A 19 6.73 -2.78 -9.34
CA ASN A 19 7.35 -1.78 -8.46
C ASN A 19 6.38 -1.33 -7.37
N GLY A 20 6.85 -0.53 -6.41
CA GLY A 20 6.02 -0.11 -5.27
C GLY A 20 4.70 0.55 -5.67
N GLN A 21 4.70 1.38 -6.71
CA GLN A 21 3.49 1.99 -7.27
C GLN A 21 2.52 1.00 -7.95
N ASP A 22 3.01 -0.17 -8.39
CA ASP A 22 2.24 -1.11 -9.22
C ASP A 22 1.43 -2.10 -8.38
N TRP A 23 1.76 -2.27 -7.10
CA TRP A 23 1.21 -3.35 -6.26
C TRP A 23 -0.31 -3.35 -6.18
N VAL A 24 -0.94 -2.18 -6.02
CA VAL A 24 -2.40 -2.10 -5.93
C VAL A 24 -3.07 -2.38 -7.28
N ALA A 25 -2.45 -1.98 -8.39
CA ALA A 25 -2.95 -2.32 -9.73
C ALA A 25 -2.86 -3.82 -9.99
N THR A 26 -1.74 -4.46 -9.61
CA THR A 26 -1.59 -5.91 -9.70
C THR A 26 -2.54 -6.65 -8.75
N ALA A 27 -2.75 -6.16 -7.53
CA ALA A 27 -3.75 -6.73 -6.62
C ALA A 27 -5.16 -6.69 -7.24
N SER A 28 -5.51 -5.58 -7.90
CA SER A 28 -6.78 -5.43 -8.61
C SER A 28 -6.94 -6.42 -9.77
N SER A 29 -5.88 -6.64 -10.55
CA SER A 29 -5.89 -7.58 -11.70
C SER A 29 -6.00 -9.04 -11.25
N LEU A 30 -5.47 -9.36 -10.06
CA LEU A 30 -5.63 -10.67 -9.42
C LEU A 30 -7.02 -10.90 -8.80
N GLY A 31 -7.92 -9.89 -8.83
CA GLY A 31 -9.26 -10.00 -8.24
C GLY A 31 -9.39 -9.44 -6.82
N GLY A 32 -8.35 -8.79 -6.30
CA GLY A 32 -8.33 -8.17 -4.97
C GLY A 32 -9.28 -6.96 -4.84
N GLU A 33 -9.81 -6.77 -3.64
CA GLU A 33 -10.54 -5.57 -3.24
C GLU A 33 -9.54 -4.43 -3.05
N THR A 34 -9.76 -3.32 -3.77
CA THR A 34 -8.91 -2.13 -3.74
C THR A 34 -9.75 -0.88 -3.53
N GLY A 35 -9.11 0.24 -3.19
CA GLY A 35 -9.79 1.52 -3.05
C GLY A 35 -8.87 2.67 -2.68
N SER A 36 -9.48 3.79 -2.27
CA SER A 36 -8.80 5.04 -1.90
C SER A 36 -8.89 5.36 -0.40
N THR A 37 -9.50 4.49 0.41
CA THR A 37 -9.67 4.70 1.84
C THR A 37 -8.64 3.89 2.64
N PRO A 38 -7.86 4.51 3.54
CA PRO A 38 -6.91 3.76 4.36
C PRO A 38 -7.65 2.81 5.30
N ARG A 39 -7.13 1.59 5.46
CA ARG A 39 -7.61 0.61 6.44
C ARG A 39 -6.40 -0.04 7.11
N ALA A 40 -6.45 -0.22 8.43
CA ALA A 40 -5.41 -0.98 9.13
C ALA A 40 -5.31 -2.39 8.53
N GLY A 41 -4.09 -2.83 8.26
CA GLY A 41 -3.80 -4.07 7.56
C GLY A 41 -3.75 -3.96 6.04
N ALA A 42 -4.11 -2.83 5.43
CA ALA A 42 -4.03 -2.66 3.98
C ALA A 42 -2.58 -2.54 3.51
N ILE A 43 -2.35 -2.93 2.26
CA ILE A 43 -1.16 -2.55 1.51
C ILE A 43 -1.46 -1.21 0.84
N VAL A 44 -0.50 -0.29 0.85
CA VAL A 44 -0.63 1.02 0.22
C VAL A 44 0.44 1.19 -0.87
N SER A 45 0.04 1.66 -2.05
CA SER A 45 0.94 2.07 -3.14
C SER A 45 0.94 3.59 -3.28
N PHE A 46 2.13 4.15 -3.45
CA PHE A 46 2.39 5.56 -3.71
C PHE A 46 2.93 5.72 -5.14
N VAL A 47 2.34 6.64 -5.91
CA VAL A 47 2.82 6.97 -7.27
C VAL A 47 4.23 7.56 -7.23
N GLY A 48 5.09 7.18 -8.18
CA GLY A 48 6.43 7.71 -8.36
C GLY A 48 6.50 9.24 -8.39
N GLY A 49 7.46 9.81 -7.65
CA GLY A 49 7.71 11.25 -7.61
C GLY A 49 6.79 12.00 -6.65
N THR A 50 5.88 11.29 -5.98
CA THR A 50 5.02 11.85 -4.92
C THR A 50 5.46 11.33 -3.57
N HIS A 51 5.08 12.01 -2.47
CA HIS A 51 5.35 11.54 -1.10
C HIS A 51 6.82 11.18 -0.83
N GLY A 52 7.77 11.84 -1.51
CA GLY A 52 9.21 11.59 -1.40
C GLY A 52 9.70 10.28 -2.03
N THR A 53 8.90 9.67 -2.92
CA THR A 53 9.25 8.40 -3.58
C THR A 53 10.05 8.63 -4.87
N PRO A 54 10.93 7.67 -5.26
CA PRO A 54 11.61 7.73 -6.56
C PRO A 54 10.60 7.71 -7.72
N ALA A 55 10.77 8.59 -8.70
CA ALA A 55 9.87 8.72 -9.86
C ALA A 55 9.68 7.42 -10.66
N SER A 56 10.73 6.60 -10.77
CA SER A 56 10.71 5.36 -11.56
C SER A 56 10.02 4.18 -10.86
N TYR A 57 9.90 4.21 -9.54
CA TYR A 57 9.49 3.03 -8.75
C TYR A 57 8.24 3.28 -7.90
N GLY A 58 8.00 4.54 -7.51
CA GLY A 58 7.07 4.85 -6.44
C GLY A 58 7.47 4.17 -5.14
N HIS A 59 6.48 3.81 -4.33
CA HIS A 59 6.73 3.10 -3.08
C HIS A 59 5.54 2.24 -2.66
N VAL A 60 5.81 1.22 -1.86
CA VAL A 60 4.80 0.37 -1.23
C VAL A 60 5.08 0.29 0.25
N ALA A 61 4.02 0.35 1.06
CA ALA A 61 4.11 0.22 2.50
C ALA A 61 2.92 -0.57 3.05
N PHE A 62 2.95 -0.88 4.34
CA PHE A 62 1.86 -1.53 5.06
C PHE A 62 1.19 -0.55 6.01
N VAL A 63 -0.14 -0.48 6.01
CA VAL A 63 -0.90 0.39 6.91
C VAL A 63 -1.04 -0.27 8.27
N GLU A 64 -0.32 0.24 9.26
CA GLU A 64 -0.33 -0.27 10.63
C GLU A 64 -1.57 0.20 11.40
N LYS A 65 -1.93 1.47 11.23
CA LYS A 65 -3.02 2.12 11.97
C LYS A 65 -3.64 3.25 11.16
N VAL A 66 -4.95 3.43 11.30
CA VAL A 66 -5.67 4.63 10.84
C VAL A 66 -6.15 5.38 12.08
N TYR A 67 -6.01 6.71 12.07
CA TYR A 67 -6.41 7.59 13.16
C TYR A 67 -7.74 8.27 12.83
N ASP A 68 -8.44 8.78 13.85
CA ASP A 68 -9.76 9.40 13.72
C ASP A 68 -9.75 10.67 12.85
N ASP A 69 -8.60 11.35 12.75
CA ASP A 69 -8.37 12.52 11.90
C ASP A 69 -8.17 12.16 10.40
N GLY A 70 -8.27 10.88 10.04
CA GLY A 70 -8.06 10.37 8.68
C GLY A 70 -6.59 10.17 8.29
N SER A 71 -5.65 10.57 9.14
CA SER A 71 -4.24 10.23 8.98
C SER A 71 -4.00 8.75 9.25
N PHE A 72 -2.87 8.22 8.78
CA PHE A 72 -2.54 6.82 8.99
C PHE A 72 -1.04 6.60 9.16
N LEU A 73 -0.68 5.57 9.92
CA LEU A 73 0.69 5.13 10.15
C LEU A 73 1.00 4.01 9.17
N VAL A 74 2.09 4.15 8.44
CA VAL A 74 2.64 3.07 7.61
C VAL A 74 3.93 2.54 8.19
N SER A 75 4.20 1.27 7.96
CA SER A 75 5.52 0.68 8.11
C SER A 75 6.13 0.33 6.75
N GLU A 76 7.41 0.64 6.60
CA GLU A 76 8.11 0.57 5.32
C GLU A 76 9.61 0.32 5.50
N THR A 77 10.24 -0.23 4.46
CA THR A 77 11.70 -0.37 4.35
C THR A 77 12.17 0.32 3.08
N ASN A 78 13.45 0.70 3.03
CA ASN A 78 14.09 1.27 1.84
C ASN A 78 13.52 2.62 1.37
N TYR A 79 12.63 3.24 2.15
CA TYR A 79 12.20 4.62 1.90
C TYR A 79 13.40 5.57 2.08
N GLY A 80 13.61 6.48 1.11
CA GLY A 80 14.74 7.41 1.11
C GLY A 80 16.12 6.72 1.08
N GLY A 81 16.20 5.45 0.67
CA GLY A 81 17.44 4.67 0.69
C GLY A 81 17.83 4.14 2.07
N ASN A 82 16.98 4.27 3.09
CA ASN A 82 17.23 3.72 4.42
C ASN A 82 16.82 2.23 4.47
N PRO A 83 17.76 1.28 4.65
CA PRO A 83 17.42 -0.15 4.67
C PRO A 83 16.67 -0.58 5.93
N ASN A 84 16.55 0.28 6.94
CA ASN A 84 15.87 -0.05 8.18
C ASN A 84 14.35 -0.10 8.01
N TYR A 85 13.72 -0.90 8.87
CA TYR A 85 12.28 -0.87 9.06
C TYR A 85 11.90 0.40 9.83
N THR A 86 11.09 1.24 9.19
CA THR A 86 10.72 2.56 9.69
C THR A 86 9.21 2.76 9.66
N PHE A 87 8.74 3.74 10.43
CA PHE A 87 7.35 4.14 10.46
C PHE A 87 7.21 5.58 10.00
N ARG A 88 6.17 5.86 9.22
CA ARG A 88 5.86 7.22 8.76
C ARG A 88 4.37 7.49 8.90
N LYS A 89 4.04 8.68 9.42
CA LYS A 89 2.66 9.17 9.47
C LYS A 89 2.34 9.89 8.16
N ILE A 90 1.26 9.46 7.50
CA ILE A 90 0.71 10.12 6.32
C ILE A 90 -0.50 10.93 6.77
N SER A 91 -0.50 12.24 6.49
CA SER A 91 -1.54 13.14 7.00
C SER A 91 -2.93 12.83 6.45
N GLN A 92 -3.02 12.39 5.19
CA GLN A 92 -4.28 12.07 4.52
C GLN A 92 -4.00 11.30 3.22
N ALA A 93 -4.98 10.52 2.77
CA ALA A 93 -4.93 9.91 1.44
C ALA A 93 -5.26 10.97 0.37
N ASP A 94 -4.55 10.92 -0.75
CA ASP A 94 -4.78 11.77 -1.92
C ASP A 94 -4.83 10.92 -3.21
N SER A 95 -4.91 11.57 -4.37
CA SER A 95 -5.01 10.87 -5.67
C SER A 95 -3.75 10.11 -6.07
N ALA A 96 -2.62 10.30 -5.38
CA ALA A 96 -1.37 9.57 -5.62
C ALA A 96 -1.24 8.32 -4.73
N ILE A 97 -2.26 8.02 -3.92
CA ILE A 97 -2.29 6.90 -2.98
C ILE A 97 -3.44 5.96 -3.34
N SER A 98 -3.15 4.66 -3.35
CA SER A 98 -4.17 3.63 -3.49
C SER A 98 -3.92 2.48 -2.52
N PHE A 99 -4.98 1.72 -2.20
CA PHE A 99 -4.93 0.66 -1.20
C PHE A 99 -5.42 -0.66 -1.77
N ALA A 100 -4.74 -1.74 -1.39
CA ALA A 100 -5.21 -3.10 -1.56
C ALA A 100 -5.55 -3.68 -0.19
N TYR A 101 -6.78 -4.15 -0.02
CA TYR A 101 -7.26 -4.65 1.26
C TYR A 101 -6.85 -6.11 1.44
N THR A 102 -6.51 -6.44 2.68
CA THR A 102 -5.98 -7.75 3.03
C THR A 102 -6.89 -8.47 4.00
N THR A 103 -6.62 -9.75 4.17
CA THR A 103 -7.24 -10.60 5.18
C THR A 103 -6.19 -11.50 5.83
N LYS A 104 -6.47 -11.96 7.04
CA LYS A 104 -5.63 -12.93 7.76
C LYS A 104 -5.90 -14.35 7.26
#